data_AF-W1WNK4-F1
#
_entry.id   AF-W1WNK4-F1
#
_cell.length_a   1.000
_cell.length_b   1.000
_cell.length_c   1.000
_cell.angle_alpha   90.00
_cell.angle_beta   90.00
_cell.angle_gamma   90.00
#
_symmetry.space_group_name_H-M   'P 1'
#
loop_
_entity.id
_entity.type
_entity.pdbx_description
1 polymer ?
#
loop_
_entity_poly.entity_id
_entity_poly.type
_entity_poly.pdbx_seq_one_letter_code
_entity_poly.pdbx_strand_id
1 'polypeptide(L)'
;KVSPKAGDQFGEAGATYEVNVSRNDVKDAAREAVTVNTTNTTNNPITVTPVQDEANHNTTYQVTFDGDKAAKQIPLTYKANGTNEQKVTLDKGLNFTNGKNTTASVDAEGVVKYDVNKDLVDIHSISNTTNGPKMEFGPNSINITNGPINMGDQNITNLKSGGDVINNAANIGDVKRISKANDLHIAPTSSDRQGETTTSYAYDAASKS
;
A
#
# COMPACT_ATOMS: atom_id res chain seq x y z
N LYS A 1 45.23 45.09 -36.69
CA LYS A 1 45.82 46.43 -36.93
C LYS A 1 46.23 46.55 -38.39
N VAL A 2 46.09 47.73 -38.97
CA VAL A 2 46.46 48.00 -40.37
C VAL A 2 47.64 48.97 -40.37
N SER A 3 48.64 48.71 -41.19
CA SER A 3 49.81 49.58 -41.34
C SER A 3 50.24 49.61 -42.82
N PRO A 4 50.74 50.76 -43.32
CA PRO A 4 51.31 50.81 -44.66
C PRO A 4 52.52 49.87 -44.73
N LYS A 5 52.74 49.27 -45.89
CA LYS A 5 53.87 48.40 -46.13
C LYS A 5 55.17 49.21 -46.02
N ALA A 6 56.26 48.55 -45.65
CA ALA A 6 57.56 49.21 -45.49
C ALA A 6 57.94 50.00 -46.77
N GLY A 7 57.99 51.33 -46.65
CA GLY A 7 58.24 52.26 -47.77
C GLY A 7 57.09 53.21 -48.05
N ASP A 8 55.86 52.86 -47.70
CA ASP A 8 54.65 53.67 -47.94
C ASP A 8 54.29 54.52 -46.71
N GLN A 9 53.67 55.68 -46.93
CA GLN A 9 53.11 56.53 -45.87
C GLN A 9 51.59 56.40 -45.76
N PHE A 10 51.05 56.66 -44.57
CA PHE A 10 49.60 56.72 -44.38
C PHE A 10 48.99 57.83 -45.27
N GLY A 11 47.99 57.45 -46.08
CA GLY A 11 47.25 58.38 -46.94
C GLY A 11 47.88 58.68 -48.30
N GLU A 12 48.99 58.03 -48.67
CA GLU A 12 49.64 58.22 -49.97
C GLU A 12 48.89 57.49 -51.11
N ALA A 13 48.80 58.12 -52.28
CA ALA A 13 48.13 57.55 -53.45
C ALA A 13 48.91 56.36 -54.01
N GLY A 14 48.28 55.18 -54.07
CA GLY A 14 48.94 53.95 -54.48
C GLY A 14 49.62 53.17 -53.35
N ALA A 15 49.53 53.64 -52.09
CA ALA A 15 50.05 52.92 -50.94
C ALA A 15 49.40 51.55 -50.76
N THR A 16 50.22 50.56 -50.42
CA THR A 16 49.81 49.19 -50.10
C THR A 16 49.81 49.00 -48.60
N TYR A 17 48.81 48.30 -48.07
CA TYR A 17 48.67 48.10 -46.63
C TYR A 17 48.78 46.63 -46.25
N GLU A 18 49.40 46.37 -45.10
CA GLU A 18 49.44 45.06 -44.48
C GLU A 18 48.47 45.01 -43.30
N VAL A 19 47.69 43.93 -43.24
CA VAL A 19 46.74 43.66 -42.16
C VAL A 19 47.30 42.55 -41.29
N ASN A 20 47.54 42.89 -40.02
CA ASN A 20 48.01 41.93 -39.02
C ASN A 20 46.94 41.73 -37.96
N VAL A 21 46.58 40.48 -37.70
CA VAL A 21 45.66 40.08 -36.63
C VAL A 21 46.39 39.16 -35.66
N SER A 22 46.29 39.45 -34.36
CA SER A 22 46.82 38.54 -33.35
C SER A 22 45.85 37.37 -33.18
N ARG A 23 46.38 36.17 -32.91
CA ARG A 23 45.55 35.03 -32.52
C ARG A 23 44.73 35.32 -31.26
N ASN A 24 45.25 36.17 -30.37
CA ASN A 24 44.55 36.58 -29.17
C ASN A 24 43.38 37.52 -29.48
N ASP A 25 43.56 38.50 -30.38
CA ASP A 25 42.47 39.35 -30.85
C ASP A 25 41.32 38.52 -31.47
N VAL A 26 41.68 37.46 -32.22
CA VAL A 26 40.69 36.54 -32.81
C VAL A 26 39.99 35.71 -31.73
N LYS A 27 40.71 35.24 -30.71
CA LYS A 27 40.13 34.52 -29.57
C LYS A 27 39.16 35.40 -28.79
N ASP A 28 39.51 36.66 -28.56
CA ASP A 28 38.67 37.61 -27.81
C ASP A 28 37.39 37.95 -28.56
N ALA A 29 37.50 38.25 -29.87
CA ALA A 29 36.34 38.44 -30.73
C ALA A 29 35.43 37.19 -30.74
N ALA A 30 36.02 35.99 -30.69
CA ALA A 30 35.25 34.75 -30.59
C ALA A 30 34.54 34.61 -29.23
N ARG A 31 35.11 35.09 -28.12
CA ARG A 31 34.46 35.09 -26.79
C ARG A 31 33.21 35.97 -26.77
N GLU A 32 33.28 37.16 -27.37
CA GLU A 32 32.16 38.11 -27.46
C GLU A 32 30.99 37.57 -28.28
N ALA A 33 31.27 36.72 -29.28
CA ALA A 33 30.25 36.13 -30.13
C ALA A 33 29.43 35.02 -29.44
N VAL A 34 29.87 34.48 -28.30
CA VAL A 34 29.17 33.37 -27.61
C VAL A 34 28.12 33.92 -26.66
N THR A 35 26.86 33.52 -26.89
CA THR A 35 25.74 33.81 -26.00
C THR A 35 25.20 32.53 -25.37
N VAL A 36 24.97 32.53 -24.07
CA VAL A 36 24.35 31.41 -23.33
C VAL A 36 22.98 31.86 -22.85
N ASN A 37 21.92 31.29 -23.43
CA ASN A 37 20.55 31.62 -23.07
C ASN A 37 20.00 30.65 -22.02
N THR A 38 19.63 31.17 -20.85
CA THR A 38 18.84 30.44 -19.84
C THR A 38 17.48 31.11 -19.69
N THR A 39 16.42 30.46 -20.20
CA THR A 39 15.05 31.00 -20.25
C THR A 39 14.28 30.85 -18.94
N ASN A 40 14.76 30.01 -18.02
CA ASN A 40 14.19 29.82 -16.69
C ASN A 40 15.31 29.95 -15.66
N THR A 41 15.22 30.91 -14.73
CA THR A 41 16.27 31.18 -13.72
C THR A 41 15.87 30.73 -12.32
N THR A 42 14.58 30.46 -12.10
CA THR A 42 14.02 30.06 -10.81
C THR A 42 13.71 28.56 -10.90
N ASN A 43 14.64 27.72 -10.43
CA ASN A 43 14.64 26.24 -10.49
C ASN A 43 15.23 25.57 -11.73
N ASN A 44 16.11 26.23 -12.49
CA ASN A 44 16.83 25.54 -13.56
C ASN A 44 17.75 24.45 -12.99
N PRO A 45 17.57 23.17 -13.34
CA PRO A 45 18.45 22.10 -12.90
C PRO A 45 19.83 22.17 -13.58
N ILE A 46 19.95 22.82 -14.73
CA ILE A 46 21.21 22.96 -15.44
C ILE A 46 21.67 24.40 -15.36
N THR A 47 22.87 24.61 -14.84
CA THR A 47 23.52 25.92 -14.89
C THR A 47 24.77 25.85 -15.73
N VAL A 48 24.96 26.87 -16.55
CA VAL A 48 26.16 27.05 -17.38
C VAL A 48 26.80 28.35 -16.92
N THR A 49 28.02 28.24 -16.39
CA THR A 49 28.76 29.39 -15.88
C THR A 49 30.02 29.58 -16.72
N PRO A 50 30.13 30.67 -17.51
CA PRO A 50 31.35 30.98 -18.21
C PRO A 50 32.44 31.43 -17.22
N VAL A 51 33.64 30.91 -17.39
CA VAL A 51 34.84 31.27 -16.64
C VAL A 51 35.90 31.71 -17.62
N GLN A 52 36.17 33.01 -17.64
CA GLN A 52 37.16 33.62 -18.52
C GLN A 52 38.55 33.51 -17.92
N ASP A 53 39.51 33.16 -18.77
CA ASP A 53 40.94 33.17 -18.50
C ASP A 53 41.57 34.20 -19.43
N GLU A 54 41.74 35.41 -18.89
CA GLU A 54 42.29 36.54 -19.65
C GLU A 54 43.76 36.33 -20.04
N ALA A 55 44.52 35.56 -19.27
CA ALA A 55 45.93 35.30 -19.59
C ALA A 55 46.07 34.40 -20.83
N ASN A 56 45.17 33.43 -20.98
CA ASN A 56 45.19 32.47 -22.09
C ASN A 56 44.20 32.81 -23.22
N HIS A 57 43.43 33.89 -23.06
CA HIS A 57 42.36 34.31 -23.97
C HIS A 57 41.36 33.17 -24.23
N ASN A 58 40.95 32.47 -23.17
CA ASN A 58 40.04 31.31 -23.26
C ASN A 58 38.81 31.53 -22.36
N THR A 59 37.69 30.90 -22.70
CA THR A 59 36.52 30.79 -21.83
C THR A 59 36.19 29.32 -21.64
N THR A 60 36.18 28.86 -20.39
CA THR A 60 35.67 27.52 -20.04
C THR A 60 34.22 27.64 -19.57
N TYR A 61 33.34 26.77 -20.06
CA TYR A 61 31.94 26.75 -19.64
C TYR A 61 31.73 25.61 -18.65
N GLN A 62 31.59 25.94 -17.36
CA GLN A 62 31.26 24.95 -16.35
C GLN A 62 29.77 24.61 -16.47
N VAL A 63 29.47 23.33 -16.65
CA VAL A 63 28.10 22.81 -16.72
C VAL A 63 27.86 21.98 -15.47
N THR A 64 26.81 22.31 -14.73
CA THR A 64 26.43 21.57 -13.52
C THR A 64 24.97 21.14 -13.59
N PHE A 65 24.66 20.04 -12.91
CA PHE A 65 23.31 19.53 -12.75
C PHE A 65 22.92 19.52 -11.26
N ASP A 66 21.79 20.14 -10.95
CA ASP A 66 21.19 20.24 -9.62
C ASP A 66 19.97 19.32 -9.56
N GLY A 67 20.17 18.14 -8.95
CA GLY A 67 19.15 17.10 -8.84
C GLY A 67 17.93 17.52 -8.03
N ASP A 68 18.10 18.39 -7.03
CA ASP A 68 17.00 18.87 -6.19
C ASP A 68 16.09 19.83 -6.95
N LYS A 69 16.67 20.69 -7.80
CA LYS A 69 15.90 21.53 -8.73
C LYS A 69 15.24 20.68 -9.81
N ALA A 70 15.91 19.65 -10.31
CA ALA A 70 15.35 18.74 -11.30
C ALA A 70 14.13 17.99 -10.72
N ALA A 71 14.24 17.50 -9.49
CA ALA A 71 13.18 16.75 -8.82
C ALA A 71 11.88 17.55 -8.66
N LYS A 72 11.98 18.88 -8.51
CA LYS A 72 10.83 19.81 -8.46
C LYS A 72 10.13 20.00 -9.82
N GLN A 73 10.77 19.63 -10.92
CA GLN A 73 10.27 19.85 -12.28
C GLN A 73 9.87 18.57 -12.99
N ILE A 74 10.44 17.42 -12.60
CA ILE A 74 10.19 16.13 -13.23
C ILE A 74 8.93 15.51 -12.62
N PRO A 75 7.83 15.37 -13.38
CA PRO A 75 6.62 14.71 -12.89
C PRO A 75 6.77 13.17 -12.95
N LEU A 76 6.34 12.51 -11.89
CA LEU A 76 6.02 11.10 -11.84
C LEU A 76 4.52 10.91 -12.08
N THR A 77 4.18 10.22 -13.16
CA THR A 77 2.79 9.88 -13.51
C THR A 77 2.45 8.47 -12.98
N TYR A 78 1.32 8.31 -12.32
CA TYR A 78 0.85 7.03 -11.76
C TYR A 78 -0.66 6.82 -11.96
N LYS A 79 -1.10 5.57 -11.92
CA LYS A 79 -2.49 5.15 -12.23
C LYS A 79 -2.95 4.07 -11.28
N ALA A 80 -4.24 4.10 -10.92
CA ALA A 80 -4.90 2.99 -10.25
C ALA A 80 -5.57 2.10 -11.29
N ASN A 81 -5.18 0.82 -11.34
CA ASN A 81 -5.76 -0.18 -12.25
C ASN A 81 -5.77 0.27 -13.74
N GLY A 82 -4.70 0.94 -14.18
CA GLY A 82 -4.59 1.45 -15.56
C GLY A 82 -5.46 2.68 -15.89
N THR A 83 -6.22 3.20 -14.93
CA THR A 83 -7.10 4.36 -15.08
C THR A 83 -6.75 5.47 -14.08
N ASN A 84 -7.50 6.59 -14.12
CA ASN A 84 -7.33 7.72 -13.19
C ASN A 84 -5.88 8.21 -13.09
N GLU A 85 -5.37 8.81 -14.18
CA GLU A 85 -4.01 9.34 -14.20
C GLU A 85 -3.80 10.44 -13.17
N GLN A 86 -2.77 10.29 -12.35
CA GLN A 86 -2.34 11.27 -11.35
C GLN A 86 -0.87 11.63 -11.58
N LYS A 87 -0.47 12.82 -11.10
CA LYS A 87 0.90 13.32 -11.21
C LYS A 87 1.37 13.90 -9.90
N VAL A 88 2.61 13.61 -9.56
CA VAL A 88 3.35 14.22 -8.46
C VAL A 88 4.76 14.55 -8.94
N THR A 89 5.44 15.52 -8.36
CA THR A 89 6.85 15.79 -8.69
C THR A 89 7.77 14.86 -7.90
N LEU A 90 8.95 14.55 -8.44
CA LEU A 90 9.90 13.64 -7.79
C LEU A 90 10.30 14.10 -6.39
N ASP A 91 10.40 15.42 -6.16
CA ASP A 91 10.73 15.99 -4.84
C ASP A 91 9.65 15.72 -3.77
N LYS A 92 8.38 15.61 -4.19
CA LYS A 92 7.27 15.29 -3.30
C LYS A 92 7.14 13.79 -3.05
N GLY A 93 7.57 12.97 -4.00
CA GLY A 93 7.49 11.51 -3.94
C GLY A 93 6.04 10.97 -3.93
N LEU A 94 5.91 9.65 -3.75
CA LEU A 94 4.62 9.01 -3.55
C LEU A 94 4.31 8.95 -2.04
N ASN A 95 3.08 9.30 -1.68
CA ASN A 95 2.60 9.16 -0.30
C ASN A 95 1.63 7.97 -0.21
N PHE A 96 2.04 6.91 0.48
CA PHE A 96 1.21 5.73 0.73
C PHE A 96 0.40 5.95 2.01
N THR A 97 -0.90 6.11 1.88
CA THR A 97 -1.79 6.37 3.02
C THR A 97 -2.55 5.14 3.42
N ASN A 98 -2.98 5.10 4.69
CA ASN A 98 -3.89 4.07 5.19
C ASN A 98 -5.17 4.03 4.36
N GLY A 99 -5.68 2.81 4.16
CA GLY A 99 -7.04 2.58 3.69
C GLY A 99 -8.01 2.55 4.87
N LYS A 100 -9.26 2.25 4.58
CA LYS A 100 -10.30 2.10 5.62
C LYS A 100 -10.00 0.96 6.60
N ASN A 101 -9.49 -0.14 6.06
CA ASN A 101 -9.24 -1.39 6.78
C ASN A 101 -7.79 -1.85 6.63
N THR A 102 -6.90 -0.98 6.14
CA THR A 102 -5.48 -1.27 5.94
C THR A 102 -4.61 -0.12 6.43
N THR A 103 -3.43 -0.45 6.93
CA THR A 103 -2.39 0.50 7.33
C THR A 103 -1.21 0.40 6.38
N ALA A 104 -0.78 1.52 5.82
CA ALA A 104 0.39 1.58 4.95
C ALA A 104 1.66 1.74 5.80
N SER A 105 2.73 1.03 5.43
CA SER A 105 4.06 1.22 5.99
C SER A 105 5.13 1.12 4.91
N VAL A 106 6.28 1.73 5.16
CA VAL A 106 7.42 1.75 4.24
C VAL A 106 8.69 1.32 4.97
N ASP A 107 9.53 0.58 4.26
CA ASP A 107 10.85 0.16 4.73
C ASP A 107 11.94 0.61 3.73
N ALA A 108 13.19 0.26 4.00
CA ALA A 108 14.32 0.57 3.12
C ALA A 108 14.12 0.01 1.70
N GLU A 109 14.88 0.57 0.74
CA GLU A 109 14.93 0.12 -0.66
C GLU A 109 13.57 0.18 -1.40
N GLY A 110 12.64 1.02 -0.90
CA GLY A 110 11.34 1.23 -1.55
C GLY A 110 10.33 0.12 -1.27
N VAL A 111 10.53 -0.69 -0.23
CA VAL A 111 9.54 -1.66 0.22
C VAL A 111 8.32 -0.94 0.77
N VAL A 112 7.14 -1.29 0.24
CA VAL A 112 5.84 -0.76 0.68
C VAL A 112 4.98 -1.93 1.12
N LYS A 113 4.38 -1.84 2.31
CA LYS A 113 3.50 -2.86 2.89
C LYS A 113 2.14 -2.27 3.20
N TYR A 114 1.13 -3.13 3.17
CA TYR A 114 -0.23 -2.83 3.61
C TYR A 114 -0.70 -3.93 4.55
N ASP A 115 -0.76 -3.61 5.83
CA ASP A 115 -1.24 -4.52 6.86
C ASP A 115 -2.74 -4.36 7.03
N VAL A 116 -3.44 -5.45 7.35
CA VAL A 116 -4.87 -5.41 7.67
C VAL A 116 -5.04 -4.88 9.09
N ASN A 117 -5.97 -3.93 9.28
CA ASN A 117 -6.24 -3.36 10.59
C ASN A 117 -6.73 -4.43 11.56
N LYS A 118 -6.40 -4.28 12.85
CA LYS A 118 -6.87 -5.19 13.90
C LYS A 118 -8.40 -5.28 13.92
N ASP A 119 -9.06 -4.13 13.84
CA ASP A 119 -10.51 -4.03 13.78
C ASP A 119 -10.90 -3.58 12.37
N LEU A 120 -11.84 -4.32 11.77
CA LEU A 120 -12.36 -4.03 10.44
C LEU A 120 -13.74 -3.40 10.56
N VAL A 121 -13.95 -2.34 9.79
CA VAL A 121 -15.21 -1.59 9.74
C VAL A 121 -15.83 -1.68 8.36
N ASP A 122 -17.15 -1.61 8.31
CA ASP A 122 -17.97 -1.65 7.08
C ASP A 122 -17.72 -2.88 6.20
N ILE A 123 -17.34 -4.00 6.83
CA ILE A 123 -17.35 -5.33 6.22
C ILE A 123 -18.71 -5.96 6.49
N HIS A 124 -19.49 -6.15 5.42
CA HIS A 124 -20.85 -6.67 5.52
C HIS A 124 -20.91 -8.20 5.33
N SER A 125 -19.90 -8.78 4.67
CA SER A 125 -19.85 -10.21 4.45
C SER A 125 -18.48 -10.72 4.03
N ILE A 126 -18.27 -12.03 4.20
CA ILE A 126 -17.13 -12.79 3.69
C ILE A 126 -17.67 -13.96 2.85
N SER A 127 -17.25 -14.07 1.60
CA SER A 127 -17.54 -15.22 0.72
C SER A 127 -16.35 -15.53 -0.19
N ASN A 128 -16.21 -16.81 -0.58
CA ASN A 128 -15.19 -17.26 -1.52
C ASN A 128 -15.67 -17.22 -2.98
N THR A 129 -16.98 -17.24 -3.21
CA THR A 129 -17.58 -17.18 -4.55
C THR A 129 -18.85 -16.35 -4.52
N THR A 130 -19.34 -15.92 -5.69
CA THR A 130 -20.54 -15.08 -5.81
C THR A 130 -21.80 -15.76 -5.25
N ASN A 131 -21.93 -17.07 -5.45
CA ASN A 131 -23.14 -17.83 -5.09
C ASN A 131 -22.89 -18.94 -4.06
N GLY A 132 -21.68 -19.02 -3.49
CA GLY A 132 -21.32 -20.02 -2.49
C GLY A 132 -21.70 -19.61 -1.06
N PRO A 133 -21.32 -20.44 -0.08
CA PRO A 133 -21.53 -20.13 1.33
C PRO A 133 -20.96 -18.76 1.69
N LYS A 134 -21.73 -18.00 2.45
CA LYS A 134 -21.43 -16.61 2.81
C LYS A 134 -21.70 -16.38 4.28
N MET A 135 -20.74 -15.76 4.97
CA MET A 135 -20.95 -15.20 6.30
C MET A 135 -21.37 -13.75 6.17
N GLU A 136 -22.54 -13.40 6.69
CA GLU A 136 -23.11 -12.05 6.65
C GLU A 136 -23.17 -11.46 8.06
N PHE A 137 -22.63 -10.26 8.20
CA PHE A 137 -22.65 -9.52 9.45
C PHE A 137 -23.90 -8.63 9.47
N GLY A 138 -24.95 -9.13 10.12
CA GLY A 138 -26.17 -8.38 10.39
C GLY A 138 -26.00 -7.40 11.56
N PRO A 139 -27.00 -6.56 11.86
CA PRO A 139 -26.90 -5.55 12.92
C PRO A 139 -26.55 -6.11 14.30
N ASN A 140 -27.07 -7.31 14.63
CA ASN A 140 -26.85 -8.01 15.90
C ASN A 140 -26.66 -9.53 15.71
N SER A 141 -26.32 -9.98 14.50
CA SER A 141 -26.21 -11.41 14.20
C SER A 141 -25.12 -11.70 13.19
N ILE A 142 -24.60 -12.92 13.23
CA ILE A 142 -23.79 -13.51 12.17
C ILE A 142 -24.66 -14.55 11.48
N ASN A 143 -24.96 -14.33 10.20
CA ASN A 143 -25.80 -15.23 9.42
C ASN A 143 -24.93 -16.03 8.46
N ILE A 144 -25.27 -17.30 8.26
CA ILE A 144 -24.66 -18.14 7.23
C ILE A 144 -25.72 -18.43 6.18
N THR A 145 -25.44 -18.01 4.94
CA THR A 145 -26.34 -18.21 3.80
C THR A 145 -25.67 -19.07 2.72
N ASN A 146 -26.48 -19.66 1.84
CA ASN A 146 -26.04 -20.47 0.69
C ASN A 146 -25.15 -21.69 1.05
N GLY A 147 -25.36 -22.27 2.23
CA GLY A 147 -24.72 -23.51 2.65
C GLY A 147 -24.90 -23.81 4.14
N PRO A 148 -24.60 -25.04 4.58
CA PRO A 148 -24.61 -25.40 5.99
C PRO A 148 -23.36 -24.89 6.71
N ILE A 149 -23.42 -24.85 8.04
CA ILE A 149 -22.23 -24.77 8.89
C ILE A 149 -21.63 -26.17 8.98
N ASN A 150 -20.40 -26.34 8.53
CA ASN A 150 -19.64 -27.58 8.68
C ASN A 150 -18.50 -27.35 9.67
N MET A 151 -18.53 -28.05 10.81
CA MET A 151 -17.50 -27.97 11.85
C MET A 151 -16.44 -29.07 11.70
N GLY A 152 -16.55 -29.93 10.67
CA GLY A 152 -15.86 -31.21 10.63
C GLY A 152 -16.20 -32.03 11.87
N ASP A 153 -15.22 -32.76 12.40
CA ASP A 153 -15.36 -33.58 13.61
C ASP A 153 -15.04 -32.79 14.90
N GLN A 154 -15.23 -31.47 14.89
CA GLN A 154 -14.92 -30.58 16.02
C GLN A 154 -16.15 -30.22 16.85
N ASN A 155 -15.92 -29.85 18.10
CA ASN A 155 -16.97 -29.44 19.03
C ASN A 155 -17.46 -28.01 18.79
N ILE A 156 -18.75 -27.77 19.06
CA ILE A 156 -19.31 -26.44 19.28
C ILE A 156 -19.41 -26.20 20.79
N THR A 157 -18.54 -25.37 21.34
CA THR A 157 -18.46 -25.08 22.78
C THR A 157 -19.21 -23.79 23.15
N ASN A 158 -19.50 -23.61 24.44
CA ASN A 158 -20.19 -22.42 24.98
C ASN A 158 -21.59 -22.17 24.38
N LEU A 159 -22.25 -23.23 23.91
CA LEU A 159 -23.63 -23.18 23.48
C LEU A 159 -24.57 -23.12 24.69
N LYS A 160 -25.31 -22.02 24.82
CA LYS A 160 -26.36 -21.88 25.84
C LYS A 160 -27.48 -22.93 25.60
N SER A 161 -28.15 -23.35 26.66
CA SER A 161 -29.31 -24.26 26.56
C SER A 161 -30.33 -23.72 25.57
N GLY A 162 -30.88 -24.60 24.74
CA GLY A 162 -31.88 -24.24 23.75
C GLY A 162 -33.25 -23.93 24.33
N GLY A 163 -33.52 -24.38 25.56
CA GLY A 163 -34.82 -24.29 26.22
C GLY A 163 -35.92 -24.99 25.41
N ASP A 164 -37.11 -24.40 25.37
CA ASP A 164 -38.30 -24.96 24.71
C ASP A 164 -38.52 -24.40 23.28
N VAL A 165 -37.51 -23.72 22.73
CA VAL A 165 -37.59 -23.13 21.39
C VAL A 165 -37.14 -24.16 20.35
N ILE A 166 -38.05 -24.53 19.45
CA ILE A 166 -37.88 -25.67 18.53
C ILE A 166 -36.67 -25.56 17.58
N ASN A 167 -36.23 -24.35 17.24
CA ASN A 167 -35.12 -24.10 16.32
C ASN A 167 -33.82 -23.69 17.02
N ASN A 168 -33.77 -23.76 18.35
CA ASN A 168 -32.51 -23.63 19.08
C ASN A 168 -31.78 -24.97 19.10
N ALA A 169 -30.45 -24.92 19.07
CA ALA A 169 -29.64 -26.11 19.28
C ALA A 169 -29.67 -26.51 20.77
N ALA A 170 -29.86 -27.81 21.04
CA ALA A 170 -29.75 -28.38 22.38
C ALA A 170 -28.28 -28.60 22.73
N ASN A 171 -27.87 -28.21 23.95
CA ASN A 171 -26.53 -28.54 24.45
C ASN A 171 -26.55 -29.86 25.24
N ILE A 172 -25.38 -30.35 25.65
CA ILE A 172 -25.27 -31.63 26.39
C ILE A 172 -26.04 -31.64 27.72
N GLY A 173 -26.23 -30.47 28.35
CA GLY A 173 -27.04 -30.33 29.56
C GLY A 173 -28.52 -30.59 29.29
N ASP A 174 -29.04 -30.13 28.16
CA ASP A 174 -30.41 -30.39 27.71
C ASP A 174 -30.61 -31.89 27.45
N VAL A 175 -29.67 -32.52 26.74
CA VAL A 175 -29.71 -33.97 26.46
C VAL A 175 -29.70 -34.79 27.75
N LYS A 176 -28.84 -34.45 28.72
CA LYS A 176 -28.80 -35.12 30.04
C LYS A 176 -30.10 -34.95 30.82
N ARG A 177 -30.74 -33.79 30.73
CA ARG A 177 -32.03 -33.52 31.39
C ARG A 177 -33.14 -34.38 30.78
N ILE A 178 -33.21 -34.45 29.45
CA ILE A 178 -34.16 -35.28 28.72
C ILE A 178 -33.95 -36.76 29.07
N SER A 179 -32.69 -37.21 29.09
CA SER A 179 -32.35 -38.58 29.47
C SER A 179 -32.82 -38.94 30.89
N LYS A 180 -32.68 -38.03 31.86
CA LYS A 180 -33.19 -38.23 33.22
C LYS A 180 -34.72 -38.20 33.29
N ALA A 181 -35.37 -37.30 32.55
CA ALA A 181 -36.83 -37.19 32.56
C ALA A 181 -37.52 -38.41 31.96
N ASN A 182 -36.88 -39.07 30.99
CA ASN A 182 -37.38 -40.27 30.34
C ASN A 182 -36.89 -41.58 30.99
N ASP A 183 -36.16 -41.50 32.10
CA ASP A 183 -35.73 -42.67 32.88
C ASP A 183 -36.92 -43.24 33.65
N LEU A 184 -37.71 -44.09 32.99
CA LEU A 184 -38.85 -44.79 33.59
C LEU A 184 -38.35 -45.89 34.53
N HIS A 185 -38.18 -45.56 35.82
CA HIS A 185 -38.05 -46.59 36.84
C HIS A 185 -39.44 -46.99 37.35
N ILE A 186 -39.73 -48.29 37.37
CA ILE A 186 -40.80 -48.83 38.20
C ILE A 186 -40.18 -48.93 39.60
N ALA A 187 -40.60 -48.07 40.53
CA ALA A 187 -40.26 -48.28 41.94
C ALA A 187 -40.80 -49.66 42.35
N PRO A 188 -40.00 -50.54 42.99
CA PRO A 188 -40.56 -51.75 43.56
C PRO A 188 -41.62 -51.34 44.59
N THR A 189 -42.89 -51.59 44.31
CA THR A 189 -43.96 -51.40 45.28
C THR A 189 -43.82 -52.48 46.33
N SER A 190 -43.43 -52.13 47.55
CA SER A 190 -43.57 -53.02 48.69
C SER A 190 -45.07 -53.31 48.89
N SER A 191 -45.49 -54.56 48.67
CA SER A 191 -46.83 -55.02 49.03
C SER A 191 -46.81 -55.54 50.47
N ASP A 192 -47.76 -55.08 51.27
CA ASP A 192 -48.05 -55.53 52.63
C ASP A 192 -49.16 -56.60 52.67
N ARG A 193 -49.63 -57.07 51.51
CA ARG A 193 -50.63 -58.13 51.40
C ARG A 193 -49.99 -59.51 51.67
N GLN A 194 -50.50 -60.17 52.70
CA GLN A 194 -50.05 -61.51 53.09
C GLN A 194 -50.30 -62.51 51.94
N GLY A 195 -49.22 -63.05 51.36
CA GLY A 195 -49.25 -64.05 50.29
C GLY A 195 -48.93 -63.55 48.88
N GLU A 196 -48.61 -62.27 48.69
CA GLU A 196 -48.23 -61.73 47.37
C GLU A 196 -46.72 -61.86 47.13
N THR A 197 -46.32 -62.46 46.00
CA THR A 197 -44.91 -62.57 45.59
C THR A 197 -44.52 -61.34 44.79
N THR A 198 -43.86 -60.37 45.43
CA THR A 198 -43.32 -59.21 44.73
C THR A 198 -42.02 -59.58 44.02
N THR A 199 -42.01 -59.59 42.68
CA THR A 199 -40.76 -59.71 41.92
C THR A 199 -40.00 -58.39 42.04
N SER A 200 -39.10 -58.28 43.01
CA SER A 200 -38.22 -57.12 43.16
C SER A 200 -37.16 -57.12 42.06
N TYR A 201 -37.25 -56.19 41.11
CA TYR A 201 -36.13 -55.88 40.23
C TYR A 201 -35.16 -55.00 41.03
N ALA A 202 -34.04 -55.59 41.49
CA ALA A 202 -32.99 -54.83 42.14
C ALA A 202 -32.28 -53.96 41.09
N TYR A 203 -32.23 -52.65 41.31
CA TYR A 203 -31.50 -51.71 40.49
C TYR A 203 -30.15 -51.40 41.14
N ASP A 204 -29.05 -51.77 40.48
CA ASP A 204 -27.71 -51.36 40.92
C ASP A 204 -27.39 -49.96 40.34
N ALA A 205 -27.36 -48.98 41.24
CA ALA A 205 -27.02 -47.60 40.92
C ALA A 205 -25.57 -47.43 40.41
N ALA A 206 -24.69 -48.44 40.57
CA ALA A 206 -23.32 -48.41 40.06
C ALA A 206 -23.20 -48.62 38.54
N SER A 207 -24.29 -48.98 37.84
CA SER A 207 -24.29 -49.24 36.40
C SER A 207 -24.35 -47.99 35.49
N LYS A 208 -24.35 -46.78 36.06
CA LYS A 208 -24.36 -45.51 35.31
C LYS A 208 -23.05 -44.74 35.52
N SER A 209 -22.04 -45.04 34.70
CA SER A 209 -20.93 -44.11 34.41
C SER A 209 -20.67 -44.04 32.91
#